data_AF-A0A564YEV3-F1
#
_entry.id   AF-A0A564YEV3-F1
#
_cell.length_a   1.000
_cell.length_b   1.000
_cell.length_c   1.000
_cell.angle_alpha   90.00
_cell.angle_beta   90.00
_cell.angle_gamma   90.00
#
_symmetry.space_group_name_H-M   'P 1'
#
loop_
_entity.id
_entity.type
_entity.pdbx_description
1 polymer ?
#
loop_
_entity_poly.entity_id
_entity_poly.type
_entity_poly.pdbx_seq_one_letter_code
_entity_poly.pdbx_strand_id
1 'polypeptide(L)'
;MAVICGSRAHLQEEATAKRNPLRNLLMHGFHFAVWLLCVRGVKDTQCGFKLFSRRAARLLFRNQHVERWAFDVDLLYLAQHLSVEICEVPVSWQEIEGSKIVPIFSWLQMAKDLLLIRLRYALGAWKIEQSHHLE
;
A
#
# COMPACT_ATOMS: atom_id res chain seq x y z
N MET A 1 4.53 -18.34 0.60
CA MET A 1 3.63 -17.46 -0.17
C MET A 1 4.29 -16.09 -0.18
N ALA A 2 4.33 -15.40 -1.33
CA ALA A 2 5.06 -14.14 -1.43
C ALA A 2 4.32 -13.05 -2.23
N VAL A 3 4.62 -11.80 -1.87
CA VAL A 3 4.31 -10.54 -2.57
C VAL A 3 5.62 -9.82 -2.87
N ILE A 4 5.83 -9.45 -4.14
CA ILE A 4 6.96 -8.64 -4.56
C ILE A 4 6.45 -7.25 -4.95
N CYS A 5 6.95 -6.23 -4.28
CA CYS A 5 6.59 -4.83 -4.53
C CYS A 5 7.69 -4.17 -5.35
N GLY A 6 7.33 -3.61 -6.51
CA GLY A 6 8.21 -2.66 -7.19
C GLY A 6 8.40 -1.43 -6.30
N SER A 7 9.63 -0.94 -6.17
CA SER A 7 9.95 0.19 -5.28
C SER A 7 10.63 1.32 -6.04
N ARG A 8 10.05 2.52 -5.96
CA ARG A 8 10.57 3.77 -6.51
C ARG A 8 11.29 4.58 -5.45
N ALA A 9 11.51 4.03 -4.25
CA ALA A 9 12.13 4.75 -3.14
C ALA A 9 13.51 5.34 -3.51
N HIS A 10 14.27 4.67 -4.38
CA HIS A 10 15.57 5.14 -4.87
C HIS A 10 15.47 6.34 -5.84
N LEU A 11 14.30 6.61 -6.43
CA LEU A 11 14.03 7.75 -7.31
C LEU A 11 13.42 8.94 -6.54
N GLN A 12 13.09 8.76 -5.25
CA GLN A 12 12.34 9.74 -4.49
C GLN A 12 13.12 11.04 -4.29
N GLU A 13 14.42 10.98 -4.05
CA GLU A 13 15.24 12.18 -3.79
C GLU A 13 15.24 13.12 -4.99
N GLU A 14 15.53 12.59 -6.18
CA GLU A 14 15.52 13.36 -7.42
C GLU A 14 14.13 13.94 -7.73
N ALA A 15 13.07 13.14 -7.52
CA ALA A 15 11.70 13.58 -7.73
C ALA A 15 11.28 14.68 -6.74
N THR A 16 11.67 14.58 -5.46
CA THR A 16 11.31 15.53 -4.40
C THR A 16 11.95 16.89 -4.67
N ALA A 17 13.20 16.93 -5.16
CA ALA A 17 13.90 18.17 -5.49
C ALA A 17 13.23 19.00 -6.58
N LYS A 18 12.49 18.36 -7.50
CA LYS A 18 11.82 19.01 -8.63
C LYS A 18 10.33 19.35 -8.36
N ARG A 19 9.75 18.88 -7.26
CA ARG A 19 8.30 18.94 -6.97
C ARG A 19 7.91 20.07 -6.01
N ASN A 20 6.63 20.43 -6.06
CA ASN A 20 6.01 21.39 -5.14
C ASN A 20 6.21 20.95 -3.66
N PRO A 21 6.73 21.83 -2.77
CA PRO A 21 6.96 21.51 -1.36
C PRO A 21 5.74 20.98 -0.60
N LEU A 22 4.53 21.50 -0.87
CA LEU A 22 3.31 21.03 -0.23
C LEU A 22 3.02 19.56 -0.60
N ARG A 23 3.25 19.19 -1.86
CA ARG A 23 3.08 17.81 -2.32
C ARG A 23 4.07 16.87 -1.64
N ASN A 24 5.30 17.34 -1.42
CA ASN A 24 6.33 16.57 -0.71
C ASN A 24 5.94 16.36 0.77
N LEU A 25 5.49 17.43 1.44
CA LEU A 25 5.02 17.35 2.83
C LEU A 25 3.86 16.35 2.98
N LEU A 26 2.86 16.41 2.09
CA LEU A 26 1.72 15.50 2.12
C LEU A 26 2.14 14.04 1.84
N MET A 27 3.07 13.82 0.91
CA MET A 27 3.62 12.51 0.62
C MET A 27 4.36 11.93 1.83
N HIS A 28 5.31 12.67 2.42
CA HIS A 28 6.06 12.22 3.60
C HIS A 28 5.15 12.00 4.81
N GLY A 29 4.18 12.89 5.03
CA GLY A 29 3.18 12.72 6.08
C GLY A 29 2.34 11.46 5.90
N PHE A 30 1.93 11.15 4.67
CA PHE A 30 1.22 9.91 4.37
C PHE A 30 2.09 8.67 4.58
N HIS A 31 3.34 8.67 4.10
CA HIS A 31 4.28 7.57 4.34
C HIS A 31 4.49 7.31 5.84
N PHE A 32 4.64 8.38 6.63
CA PHE A 32 4.76 8.28 8.07
C PHE A 32 3.51 7.68 8.72
N ALA A 33 2.32 8.12 8.30
CA ALA A 33 1.05 7.59 8.80
C ALA A 33 0.89 6.10 8.47
N VAL A 34 1.23 5.67 7.25
CA VAL A 34 1.22 4.25 6.86
C VAL A 34 2.19 3.44 7.72
N TRP A 35 3.41 3.93 7.91
CA TRP A 35 4.43 3.25 8.73
C TRP A 35 3.99 3.12 10.20
N LEU A 36 3.37 4.16 10.73
CA LEU A 36 2.92 4.19 12.12
C LEU A 36 1.74 3.25 12.36
N LEU A 37 0.75 3.30 11.46
CA LEU A 37 -0.56 2.69 11.67
C LEU A 37 -0.70 1.32 11.04
N CYS A 38 -0.14 1.06 9.86
CA CYS A 38 -0.53 -0.09 9.05
C CYS A 38 0.63 -1.03 8.70
N VAL A 39 1.66 -0.56 7.99
CA VAL A 39 2.64 -1.44 7.35
C VAL A 39 4.05 -1.02 7.73
N ARG A 40 4.85 -1.94 8.25
CA ARG A 40 6.27 -1.69 8.59
C ARG A 40 7.22 -2.39 7.62
N GLY A 41 8.44 -1.87 7.48
CA GLY A 41 9.49 -2.55 6.71
C GLY A 41 9.34 -2.53 5.18
N VAL A 42 8.35 -1.80 4.64
CA VAL A 42 8.17 -1.56 3.21
C VAL A 42 8.28 -0.05 2.96
N LYS A 43 9.22 0.37 2.10
CA LYS A 43 9.53 1.77 1.81
C LYS A 43 8.53 2.40 0.85
N ASP A 44 8.18 1.72 -0.24
CA ASP A 44 7.23 2.22 -1.25
C ASP A 44 5.94 1.39 -1.23
N THR A 45 5.14 1.59 -0.18
CA THR A 45 3.86 0.87 -0.01
C THR A 45 2.86 1.16 -1.13
N GLN A 46 2.94 2.34 -1.74
CA GLN A 46 1.96 2.88 -2.70
C GLN A 46 2.35 2.66 -4.18
N CYS A 47 3.38 1.87 -4.45
CA CYS A 47 3.69 1.49 -5.83
C CYS A 47 2.69 0.43 -6.29
N GLY A 48 1.79 0.79 -7.21
CA GLY A 48 0.79 -0.14 -7.74
C GLY A 48 1.36 -1.32 -8.54
N PHE A 49 2.66 -1.31 -8.85
CA PHE A 49 3.33 -2.43 -9.50
C PHE A 49 3.73 -3.49 -8.48
N LYS A 50 2.89 -4.52 -8.34
CA LYS A 50 3.08 -5.64 -7.40
C LYS A 50 2.85 -6.98 -8.09
N LEU A 51 3.68 -7.97 -7.75
CA LEU A 51 3.55 -9.36 -8.18
C LEU A 51 3.18 -10.24 -7.00
N PHE A 52 2.30 -11.21 -7.23
CA PHE A 52 1.80 -12.10 -6.19
C PHE A 52 1.96 -13.54 -6.63
N SER A 53 2.46 -14.40 -5.73
CA SER A 53 2.27 -15.85 -5.93
C SER A 53 0.78 -16.17 -5.99
N ARG A 54 0.37 -17.19 -6.77
CA ARG A 54 -1.05 -17.54 -6.95
C ARG A 54 -1.79 -17.75 -5.62
N ARG A 55 -1.15 -18.41 -4.66
CA ARG A 55 -1.71 -18.65 -3.32
C ARG A 55 -1.86 -17.34 -2.53
N ALA A 56 -0.83 -16.48 -2.53
CA ALA A 56 -0.91 -15.17 -1.89
C ALA A 56 -2.03 -14.31 -2.50
N ALA A 57 -2.15 -14.27 -3.83
CA ALA A 57 -3.20 -13.52 -4.50
C ALA A 57 -4.60 -13.97 -4.05
N ARG A 58 -4.89 -15.28 -4.10
CA ARG A 58 -6.20 -15.80 -3.67
C ARG A 58 -6.50 -15.50 -2.20
N LEU A 59 -5.49 -15.59 -1.33
CA LEU A 59 -5.66 -15.34 0.09
C LEU A 59 -5.86 -13.85 0.40
N LEU A 60 -5.03 -12.98 -0.16
CA LEU A 60 -5.02 -11.54 0.17
C LEU A 60 -6.22 -10.83 -0.45
N PHE A 61 -6.49 -11.02 -1.74
CA PHE A 61 -7.61 -10.34 -2.41
C PHE A 61 -8.98 -10.80 -1.92
N ARG A 62 -9.10 -12.05 -1.41
CA ARG A 62 -10.33 -12.50 -0.77
C ARG A 62 -10.61 -11.80 0.56
N ASN A 63 -9.55 -11.43 1.29
CA ASN A 63 -9.64 -10.77 2.59
C ASN A 63 -9.55 -9.24 2.51
N GLN A 64 -9.37 -8.69 1.32
CA GLN A 64 -9.26 -7.26 1.07
C GLN A 64 -10.60 -6.56 1.30
N HIS A 65 -10.56 -5.41 1.95
CA HIS A 65 -11.75 -4.60 2.23
C HIS A 65 -11.68 -3.21 1.58
N VAL A 66 -10.48 -2.74 1.21
CA VAL A 66 -10.27 -1.44 0.54
C VAL A 66 -9.86 -1.67 -0.91
N GLU A 67 -10.65 -1.19 -1.86
CA GLU A 67 -10.43 -1.44 -3.30
C GLU A 67 -9.92 -0.22 -4.09
N ARG A 68 -9.93 0.97 -3.48
CA ARG A 68 -9.60 2.23 -4.16
C ARG A 68 -8.20 2.71 -3.81
N TRP A 69 -8.02 3.98 -3.46
CA TRP A 69 -6.72 4.63 -3.37
C TRP A 69 -5.75 4.02 -2.36
N ALA A 70 -6.24 3.39 -1.28
CA ALA A 70 -5.41 2.76 -0.25
C ALA A 70 -5.41 1.22 -0.32
N PHE A 71 -5.82 0.64 -1.47
CA PHE A 71 -5.90 -0.81 -1.65
C PHE A 71 -4.55 -1.50 -1.38
N ASP A 72 -3.46 -0.88 -1.83
CA ASP A 72 -2.10 -1.38 -1.63
C ASP A 72 -1.74 -1.50 -0.15
N VAL A 73 -2.15 -0.53 0.66
CA VAL A 73 -1.86 -0.51 2.10
C VAL A 73 -2.65 -1.60 2.81
N ASP A 74 -3.91 -1.82 2.44
CA ASP A 74 -4.74 -2.91 2.97
C ASP A 74 -4.15 -4.28 2.62
N LEU A 75 -3.77 -4.51 1.35
CA LEU A 75 -3.13 -5.75 0.93
C LEU A 75 -1.82 -6.03 1.67
N LEU A 76 -0.98 -5.01 1.86
CA LEU A 76 0.27 -5.16 2.59
C LEU A 76 0.05 -5.37 4.09
N TYR A 77 -0.96 -4.72 4.68
CA TYR A 77 -1.37 -4.98 6.06
C TYR A 77 -1.79 -6.45 6.25
N LEU A 78 -2.65 -6.95 5.36
CA LEU A 78 -3.08 -8.35 5.35
C LEU A 78 -1.90 -9.31 5.13
N ALA A 79 -0.97 -8.97 4.24
CA ALA A 79 0.22 -9.78 4.01
C ALA A 79 1.07 -9.92 5.27
N GLN A 80 1.28 -8.84 6.02
CA GLN A 80 1.98 -8.91 7.31
C GLN A 80 1.19 -9.71 8.35
N HIS A 81 -0.12 -9.47 8.45
CA HIS A 81 -0.98 -10.16 9.41
C HIS A 81 -1.06 -11.67 9.16
N LEU A 82 -1.08 -12.09 7.89
CA LEU A 82 -1.15 -13.48 7.46
C LEU A 82 0.23 -14.12 7.25
N SER A 83 1.31 -13.45 7.67
CA SER A 83 2.69 -13.95 7.52
C SER A 83 3.06 -14.32 6.08
N VAL A 84 2.52 -13.59 5.10
CA VAL A 84 2.95 -13.67 3.70
C VAL A 84 4.25 -12.88 3.55
N GLU A 85 5.24 -13.46 2.88
CA GLU A 85 6.53 -12.81 2.66
C GLU A 85 6.38 -11.60 1.74
N ILE A 86 7.01 -10.49 2.11
CA ILE A 86 6.99 -9.24 1.33
C ILE A 86 8.43 -8.86 0.98
N CYS A 87 8.72 -8.71 -0.30
CA CYS A 87 10.01 -8.24 -0.79
C CYS A 87 9.84 -6.96 -1.62
N GLU A 88 10.77 -6.01 -1.48
CA GLU A 88 10.85 -4.84 -2.35
C GLU A 88 11.97 -5.01 -3.39
N VAL A 89 11.64 -4.70 -4.65
CA VAL A 89 12.59 -4.74 -5.77
C VAL A 89 12.62 -3.36 -6.42
N PRO A 90 13.80 -2.74 -6.62
CA PRO A 90 13.88 -1.44 -7.27
C PRO A 90 13.38 -1.53 -8.71
N VAL A 91 12.56 -0.57 -9.13
CA VAL A 91 12.05 -0.48 -10.50
C VAL A 91 12.26 0.91 -11.08
N SER A 92 12.68 0.97 -12.34
CA SER A 92 12.70 2.21 -13.09
C SER A 92 11.27 2.66 -13.34
N TRP A 93 10.94 3.89 -12.98
CA TRP A 93 9.63 4.47 -13.16
C TRP A 93 9.73 5.79 -13.88
N GLN A 94 9.00 5.92 -14.98
CA GLN A 94 8.89 7.15 -15.74
C GLN A 94 7.48 7.70 -15.57
N GLU A 95 7.37 8.95 -15.13
CA GLU A 95 6.07 9.63 -15.11
C GLU A 95 5.70 10.02 -16.55
N ILE A 96 4.59 9.48 -17.03
CA ILE A 96 4.02 9.86 -18.34
C ILE A 96 3.04 11.01 -18.09
N GLU A 97 3.25 12.14 -18.77
CA GLU A 97 2.34 13.28 -18.74
C GLU A 97 0.96 12.90 -19.31
N GLY A 98 -0.11 13.34 -18.66
CA GLY A 98 -1.50 12.99 -19.02
C GLY A 98 -2.26 12.18 -17.96
N SER A 99 -1.62 11.82 -16.84
CA SER A 99 -2.29 11.20 -15.70
C SER A 99 -3.32 12.15 -15.07
N LYS A 100 -4.51 11.61 -14.78
CA LYS A 100 -5.66 12.30 -14.16
C LYS A 100 -5.22 13.10 -12.93
N ILE A 101 -5.60 14.37 -12.88
CA ILE A 101 -5.52 15.22 -11.68
C ILE A 101 -6.16 14.44 -10.53
N VAL A 102 -5.39 14.09 -9.50
CA VAL A 102 -5.92 13.41 -8.31
C VAL A 102 -6.76 14.44 -7.55
N PRO A 103 -8.10 14.29 -7.47
CA PRO A 103 -8.93 15.25 -6.77
C PRO A 103 -8.56 15.31 -5.29
N ILE A 104 -8.67 16.48 -4.66
CA ILE A 104 -8.43 16.69 -3.22
C ILE A 104 -9.22 15.68 -2.37
N PHE A 105 -10.43 15.34 -2.79
CA PHE A 105 -11.27 14.33 -2.13
C PHE A 105 -10.62 12.93 -2.06
N SER A 106 -9.72 12.59 -2.98
CA SER A 106 -9.00 11.32 -2.96
C SER A 106 -8.01 11.25 -1.81
N TRP A 107 -7.37 12.37 -1.45
CA TRP A 107 -6.46 12.44 -0.31
C TRP A 107 -7.20 12.26 1.02
N LEU A 108 -8.36 12.91 1.16
CA LEU A 108 -9.23 12.72 2.33
C LEU A 108 -9.74 11.28 2.41
N GLN A 109 -10.10 10.68 1.28
CA GLN A 109 -10.50 9.28 1.21
C GLN A 109 -9.36 8.35 1.64
N MET A 110 -8.13 8.58 1.17
CA MET A 110 -6.96 7.78 1.58
C MET A 110 -6.68 7.88 3.08
N ALA A 111 -6.78 9.08 3.66
CA ALA A 111 -6.61 9.27 5.11
C ALA A 111 -7.69 8.52 5.91
N LYS A 112 -8.94 8.59 5.46
CA LYS A 112 -10.05 7.82 6.04
C LYS A 112 -9.82 6.32 5.92
N ASP A 113 -9.42 5.84 4.74
CA ASP A 113 -9.19 4.42 4.49
C ASP A 113 -8.07 3.88 5.39
N LEU A 114 -7.00 4.66 5.59
CA LEU A 114 -5.90 4.29 6.48
C LEU A 114 -6.36 4.09 7.93
N LEU A 115 -7.19 5.01 8.43
CA LEU A 115 -7.79 4.88 9.76
C LEU A 115 -8.74 3.69 9.85
N LEU A 116 -9.53 3.43 8.79
CA LEU A 116 -10.43 2.29 8.74
C LEU A 116 -9.66 0.95 8.76
N ILE A 117 -8.59 0.83 7.98
CA ILE A 117 -7.70 -0.35 8.01
C ILE A 117 -7.24 -0.60 9.44
N ARG A 118 -6.65 0.42 10.10
CA ARG A 118 -6.12 0.25 11.45
C ARG A 118 -7.18 -0.07 12.50
N LEU A 119 -8.32 0.62 12.46
CA LEU A 119 -9.35 0.46 13.49
C LEU A 119 -10.18 -0.80 13.26
N ARG A 120 -10.61 -1.09 12.03
CA ARG A 120 -11.54 -2.20 11.77
C ARG A 120 -10.88 -3.56 11.88
N TYR A 121 -9.61 -3.71 11.48
CA TYR A 121 -8.89 -4.96 11.76
C TYR A 121 -8.58 -5.12 13.23
N ALA A 122 -8.16 -4.05 13.92
CA ALA A 122 -7.84 -4.15 15.36
C ALA A 122 -9.06 -4.40 16.25
N LEU A 123 -10.23 -3.90 15.86
CA LEU A 123 -11.49 -4.16 16.54
C LEU A 123 -12.15 -5.48 16.08
N GLY A 124 -11.55 -6.20 15.12
CA GLY A 124 -12.11 -7.43 14.55
C GLY A 124 -13.41 -7.25 13.76
N ALA A 125 -13.76 -6.00 13.41
CA ALA A 125 -14.94 -5.69 12.60
C ALA A 125 -14.78 -6.18 11.16
N TRP A 126 -13.55 -6.17 10.65
CA TRP A 126 -13.18 -6.84 9.41
C TRP A 126 -12.61 -8.21 9.73
N LYS A 127 -13.30 -9.25 9.25
CA LYS A 127 -12.92 -10.65 9.48
C LYS A 127 -11.84 -11.05 8.48
N ILE A 128 -10.87 -11.81 8.96
CA ILE A 128 -9.82 -12.38 8.13
C ILE A 128 -10.02 -13.89 8.11
N GLU A 129 -10.42 -14.42 6.95
CA GLU A 129 -10.51 -15.85 6.70
C GLU A 129 -9.12 -16.44 6.50
N GLN A 130 -8.67 -17.20 7.48
CA GLN A 130 -7.45 -18.00 7.36
C GLN A 130 -7.68 -19.19 6.43
N SER A 131 -6.77 -19.39 5.50
CA SER A 131 -6.80 -20.53 4.59
C SER A 131 -6.24 -21.79 5.27
N HIS A 132 -7.06 -22.52 6.02
CA HIS A 132 -6.74 -23.89 6.45
C HIS A 132 -6.83 -24.93 5.30
N HIS A 133 -7.21 -24.52 4.09
CA HIS A 133 -7.56 -25.42 2.97
C HIS A 133 -6.85 -25.12 1.63
N LEU A 134 -5.73 -24.38 1.63
CA LEU A 134 -4.96 -24.08 0.41
C LEU A 134 -3.71 -24.97 0.28
N GLU A 135 -3.87 -26.26 0.53
CA GLU A 135 -2.91 -27.31 0.14
C GLU A 135 -2.93 -27.53 -1.37
#